data_AF-A0A1E3VUK7-F1
#
_entry.id   AF-A0A1E3VUK7-F1
#
_cell.length_a   1.000
_cell.length_b   1.000
_cell.length_c   1.000
_cell.angle_alpha   90.00
_cell.angle_beta   90.00
_cell.angle_gamma   90.00
#
_symmetry.space_group_name_H-M   'P 1'
#
loop_
_entity.id
_entity.type
_entity.pdbx_description
1 polymer ?
#
loop_
_entity_poly.entity_id
_entity_poly.type
_entity_poly.pdbx_seq_one_letter_code
_entity_poly.pdbx_strand_id
1 'polypeptide(L)'
;MELNKLEPKGSDCRAYFVIDNKGDKTYEALKLDLILFRPDGIIDQRFAVELAPLKGKKRTVKLFDVANTSCDDVGSFLINDVMECKAGSEDVADCLEDLAVSSRTDNALNK
;
A
#
# COMPACT_ATOMS: atom_id res chain seq x y z
N MET A 1 6.51 0.01 3.75
CA MET A 1 5.07 -0.31 3.77
C MET A 1 4.92 -1.79 4.03
N GLU A 2 4.17 -2.16 5.06
CA GLU A 2 3.95 -3.54 5.48
C GLU A 2 2.47 -3.89 5.25
N LEU A 3 2.19 -4.96 4.51
CA LEU A 3 0.87 -5.60 4.54
C LEU A 3 0.74 -6.34 5.86
N ASN A 4 -0.11 -5.85 6.77
CA ASN A 4 -0.13 -6.30 8.15
C ASN A 4 -1.25 -7.31 8.42
N LYS A 5 -2.44 -7.08 7.86
CA LYS A 5 -3.62 -7.91 8.07
C LYS A 5 -4.56 -7.82 6.87
N LEU A 6 -5.19 -8.94 6.53
CA LEU A 6 -6.41 -8.99 5.73
C LEU A 6 -7.58 -9.39 6.65
N GLU A 7 -8.70 -8.71 6.54
CA GLU A 7 -9.90 -8.98 7.35
C GLU A 7 -11.14 -9.08 6.47
N PRO A 8 -11.89 -10.19 6.53
CA PRO A 8 -13.17 -10.29 5.83
C PRO A 8 -14.15 -9.20 6.29
N LYS A 9 -14.79 -8.54 5.32
CA LYS A 9 -15.75 -7.46 5.57
C LYS A 9 -16.95 -7.58 4.64
N GLY A 10 -17.85 -8.51 4.95
CA GLY A 10 -18.99 -8.80 4.08
C GLY A 10 -18.51 -9.46 2.79
N SER A 11 -18.85 -8.88 1.63
CA SER A 11 -18.35 -9.29 0.32
C SER A 11 -16.98 -8.71 -0.04
N ASP A 12 -16.43 -7.84 0.81
CA ASP A 12 -15.18 -7.13 0.58
C ASP A 12 -14.07 -7.69 1.47
N CYS A 13 -12.83 -7.40 1.09
CA CYS A 13 -11.66 -7.66 1.92
C CYS A 13 -11.04 -6.35 2.39
N ARG A 14 -10.84 -6.20 3.69
CA ARG A 14 -10.13 -5.05 4.24
C ARG A 14 -8.65 -5.35 4.38
N ALA A 15 -7.81 -4.59 3.68
CA ALA A 15 -6.37 -4.65 3.80
C ALA A 15 -5.85 -3.57 4.75
N TYR A 16 -5.04 -3.99 5.72
CA TYR A 16 -4.37 -3.11 6.68
C TYR A 16 -2.91 -2.98 6.29
N PHE A 17 -2.49 -1.74 6.04
CA PHE A 17 -1.10 -1.41 5.76
C PHE A 17 -0.52 -0.58 6.89
N VAL A 18 0.74 -0.86 7.20
CA VAL A 18 1.52 -0.09 8.16
C VAL A 18 2.67 0.58 7.45
N ILE A 19 2.75 1.89 7.60
CA ILE A 19 3.79 2.73 7.02
C ILE A 19 4.61 3.30 8.17
N ASP A 20 5.89 2.97 8.21
CA ASP A 20 6.83 3.47 9.20
C ASP A 20 7.76 4.49 8.54
N ASN A 21 7.40 5.78 8.64
CA ASN A 21 8.26 6.84 8.14
C ASN A 21 9.34 7.15 9.18
N LYS A 22 10.50 6.51 9.02
CA LYS A 22 11.65 6.66 9.91
C LYS A 22 12.43 7.97 9.70
N GLY A 23 12.25 8.62 8.54
CA GLY A 23 12.92 9.88 8.21
C GLY A 23 12.27 11.08 8.91
N ASP A 24 12.94 12.23 8.85
CA ASP A 24 12.43 13.49 9.42
C ASP A 24 11.39 14.19 8.55
N LYS A 25 11.41 13.93 7.24
CA LYS A 25 10.50 14.58 6.28
C LYS A 25 9.07 14.12 6.49
N THR A 26 8.13 15.06 6.45
CA THR A 26 6.71 14.74 6.30
C THR A 26 6.39 14.67 4.82
N TYR A 27 5.86 13.54 4.36
CA TYR A 27 5.33 13.43 3.01
C TYR A 27 3.88 13.91 3.02
N GLU A 28 3.61 14.97 2.26
CA GLU A 28 2.28 15.57 2.11
C GLU A 28 1.50 14.93 0.95
N ALA A 29 2.18 14.25 0.02
CA ALA A 29 1.58 13.38 -0.98
C ALA A 29 2.42 12.11 -1.14
N LEU A 30 1.77 10.95 -1.16
CA LEU A 30 2.36 9.68 -1.57
C LEU A 30 1.25 8.81 -2.15
N LYS A 31 1.07 8.96 -3.46
CA LYS A 31 0.07 8.23 -4.22
C LYS A 31 0.72 7.08 -4.97
N LEU A 32 0.28 5.86 -4.69
CA LEU A 32 0.82 4.65 -5.30
C LEU A 32 -0.19 4.04 -6.27
N ASP A 33 0.33 3.44 -7.34
CA ASP A 33 -0.40 2.55 -8.23
C ASP A 33 -0.26 1.11 -7.72
N LEU A 34 -1.34 0.53 -7.20
CA LEU A 34 -1.35 -0.79 -6.58
C LEU A 34 -2.16 -1.77 -7.43
N ILE A 35 -1.59 -2.94 -7.70
CA ILE A 35 -2.23 -4.04 -8.42
C ILE A 35 -2.51 -5.17 -7.44
N LEU A 36 -3.74 -5.67 -7.46
CA LEU A 36 -4.12 -6.91 -6.80
C LEU A 36 -4.09 -8.05 -7.80
N PHE A 37 -3.40 -9.12 -7.42
CA PHE A 37 -3.43 -10.40 -8.11
C PHE A 37 -4.23 -11.41 -7.30
N ARG A 38 -5.02 -12.23 -7.99
CA ARG A 38 -5.68 -13.42 -7.44
C ARG A 38 -4.67 -14.53 -7.14
N PRO A 39 -5.04 -15.59 -6.41
CA PRO A 39 -4.12 -16.68 -6.07
C PRO A 39 -3.52 -17.42 -7.29
N ASP A 40 -4.19 -17.36 -8.44
CA ASP A 40 -3.70 -17.92 -9.71
C ASP A 40 -2.72 -16.99 -10.46
N GLY A 41 -2.38 -15.83 -9.89
CA GLY A 41 -1.48 -14.85 -10.47
C GLY A 41 -2.10 -13.97 -11.55
N ILE A 42 -3.42 -14.03 -11.75
CA ILE A 42 -4.13 -13.14 -12.66
C ILE A 42 -4.50 -11.84 -11.95
N ILE A 43 -4.33 -10.70 -12.63
CA ILE A 43 -4.74 -9.39 -12.11
C ILE A 43 -6.25 -9.39 -11.84
N ASP A 44 -6.63 -9.04 -10.62
CA ASP A 44 -8.01 -8.80 -10.24
C ASP A 44 -8.37 -7.33 -10.50
N GLN A 45 -7.61 -6.43 -9.85
CA GLN A 45 -7.94 -5.01 -9.77
C GLN A 45 -6.69 -4.13 -9.73
N ARG A 46 -6.85 -2.88 -10.14
CA ARG A 46 -5.85 -1.81 -10.09
C ARG A 46 -6.42 -0.62 -9.33
N PHE A 47 -5.66 -0.10 -8.36
CA PHE A 47 -6.08 0.97 -7.47
C PHE A 47 -5.03 2.06 -7.38
N ALA A 48 -5.47 3.31 -7.35
CA ALA A 48 -4.62 4.41 -6.92
C ALA A 48 -4.85 4.66 -5.42
N VAL A 49 -3.84 4.43 -4.58
CA VAL A 49 -3.95 4.57 -3.12
C VAL A 49 -3.16 5.77 -2.62
N GLU A 50 -3.81 6.63 -1.82
CA GLU A 50 -3.17 7.79 -1.19
C GLU A 50 -2.76 7.45 0.25
N LEU A 51 -1.45 7.47 0.52
CA LEU A 51 -0.89 7.13 1.83
C LEU A 51 -0.64 8.36 2.70
N ALA A 52 -0.49 9.55 2.11
CA ALA A 52 -0.21 10.77 2.85
C ALA A 52 -1.42 11.23 3.72
N PRO A 53 -1.20 12.14 4.69
CA PRO A 53 0.11 12.61 5.15
C PRO A 53 0.88 11.55 5.94
N LEU A 54 2.20 11.44 5.70
CA LEU A 54 3.10 10.57 6.44
C LEU A 54 4.11 11.44 7.21
N LYS A 55 3.77 11.76 8.46
CA LYS A 55 4.64 12.57 9.32
C LYS A 55 6.00 11.90 9.53
N GLY A 56 7.06 12.71 9.57
CA GLY A 56 8.38 12.24 9.94
C GLY A 56 8.40 11.57 11.31
N LYS A 57 9.25 10.57 11.47
CA LYS A 57 9.43 9.77 12.71
C LYS A 57 8.11 9.18 13.24
N LYS A 58 7.18 8.83 12.35
CA LYS A 58 5.86 8.33 12.75
C LYS A 58 5.49 7.05 12.01
N ARG A 59 5.02 6.08 12.80
CA ARG A 59 4.33 4.89 12.33
C ARG A 59 2.84 5.18 12.17
N THR A 60 2.29 4.89 10.99
CA THR A 60 0.90 5.18 10.61
C THR A 60 0.25 3.92 10.06
N VAL A 61 -1.03 3.71 10.38
CA VAL A 61 -1.85 2.63 9.83
C VAL A 61 -2.82 3.20 8.81
N LYS A 62 -2.94 2.55 7.66
CA LYS A 62 -3.92 2.83 6.61
C LYS A 62 -4.71 1.55 6.34
N LEU A 63 -5.99 1.72 6.05
CA LEU A 63 -6.88 0.62 5.70
C LEU A 63 -7.55 0.92 4.37
N PHE A 64 -7.70 -0.11 3.53
CA PHE A 64 -8.37 -0.02 2.25
C PHE A 64 -9.33 -1.20 2.14
N ASP A 65 -10.54 -0.92 1.68
CA ASP A 65 -11.52 -1.95 1.37
C ASP A 65 -11.36 -2.31 -0.11
N VAL A 66 -11.08 -3.57 -0.39
CA VAL A 66 -11.06 -4.16 -1.73
C VAL A 66 -12.49 -4.62 -2.02
N ALA A 67 -13.21 -3.79 -2.76
CA ALA A 67 -14.63 -4.01 -3.03
C ALA A 67 -14.84 -5.26 -3.88
N ASN A 68 -15.89 -6.02 -3.55
CA ASN A 68 -16.30 -7.23 -4.27
C ASN A 68 -15.22 -8.32 -4.37
N THR A 69 -14.34 -8.41 -3.36
CA THR A 69 -13.27 -9.40 -3.28
C THR A 69 -13.29 -10.09 -1.92
N SER A 70 -13.46 -11.41 -1.89
CA SER A 70 -13.23 -12.17 -0.67
C SER A 70 -11.76 -12.09 -0.28
N CYS A 71 -11.43 -12.10 1.02
CA CYS A 71 -10.02 -12.17 1.42
C CYS A 71 -9.34 -13.46 0.96
N ASP A 72 -10.08 -14.54 0.73
CA ASP A 72 -9.56 -15.79 0.16
C ASP A 72 -9.18 -15.64 -1.33
N ASP A 73 -9.73 -14.65 -2.02
CA ASP A 73 -9.44 -14.33 -3.42
C ASP A 73 -8.27 -13.34 -3.57
N VAL A 74 -7.67 -12.90 -2.45
CA VAL A 74 -6.44 -12.11 -2.48
C VAL A 74 -5.25 -13.04 -2.63
N GLY A 75 -4.49 -12.91 -3.72
CA GLY A 75 -3.22 -13.62 -3.92
C GLY A 75 -2.04 -12.79 -3.43
N SER A 76 -1.81 -11.63 -4.04
CA SER A 76 -0.74 -10.71 -3.65
C SER A 76 -1.02 -9.27 -4.09
N PHE A 77 -0.33 -8.31 -3.50
CA PHE A 77 -0.32 -6.92 -3.94
C PHE A 77 1.03 -6.57 -4.56
N LEU A 78 1.00 -5.75 -5.61
CA LEU A 78 2.17 -5.16 -6.26
C LEU A 78 2.03 -3.64 -6.28
N ILE A 79 3.05 -2.93 -5.83
CA ILE A 79 3.20 -1.50 -6.05
C ILE A 79 3.81 -1.34 -7.45
N ASN A 80 2.99 -1.04 -8.44
CA ASN A 80 3.41 -0.95 -9.83
C ASN A 80 4.14 0.36 -10.14
N ASP A 81 3.73 1.46 -9.50
CA ASP A 81 4.36 2.78 -9.71
C ASP A 81 4.07 3.75 -8.55
N VAL A 82 4.81 4.86 -8.50
CA VAL A 82 4.53 6.02 -7.65
C VAL A 82 3.96 7.13 -8.52
N MET A 83 2.67 7.40 -8.37
CA MET A 83 1.96 8.42 -9.15
C MET A 83 2.27 9.85 -8.68
N GLU A 84 2.51 10.04 -7.38
CA GLU A 84 2.86 11.32 -6.79
C GLU A 84 3.65 11.10 -5.50
N CYS A 85 4.72 11.89 -5.28
CA CYS A 85 5.50 11.85 -4.05
C CYS A 85 6.05 13.24 -3.71
N LYS A 86 5.57 13.83 -2.61
CA LYS A 86 5.96 15.19 -2.19
C LYS A 86 6.26 15.26 -0.72
N ALA A 87 7.35 15.96 -0.36
CA ALA A 87 7.67 16.35 1.00
C ALA A 87 7.52 17.86 1.14
N GLY A 88 6.50 18.32 1.87
CA GLY A 88 6.07 19.72 1.80
C GLY A 88 5.56 20.04 0.39
N SER A 89 6.13 21.05 -0.27
CA SER A 89 5.81 21.44 -1.64
C SER A 89 6.78 20.91 -2.70
N GLU A 90 7.81 20.15 -2.30
CA GLU A 90 8.85 19.66 -3.20
C GLU A 90 8.57 18.23 -3.64
N ASP A 91 8.75 17.95 -4.93
CA ASP A 91 8.75 16.60 -5.46
C ASP A 91 9.97 15.83 -4.95
N VAL A 92 9.76 14.58 -4.56
CA VAL A 92 10.82 13.70 -4.09
C VAL A 92 11.11 12.68 -5.19
N ALA A 93 12.36 12.66 -5.66
CA ALA A 93 12.84 11.67 -6.62
C ALA A 93 12.92 10.28 -6.00
N ASP A 94 12.84 9.24 -6.83
CA ASP A 94 13.15 7.84 -6.48
C ASP A 94 12.35 7.25 -5.30
N CYS A 95 11.16 7.78 -5.01
CA CYS A 95 10.33 7.29 -3.90
C CYS A 95 10.00 5.79 -3.98
N LEU A 96 9.92 5.21 -5.18
CA LEU A 96 9.69 3.78 -5.35
C LEU A 96 10.90 2.97 -4.89
N GLU A 97 12.12 3.43 -5.21
CA GLU A 97 13.36 2.77 -4.82
C GLU A 97 13.53 2.79 -3.29
N ASP A 98 13.25 3.94 -2.67
CA ASP A 98 13.33 4.15 -1.21
C ASP A 98 12.25 3.39 -0.42
N LEU A 99 11.14 2.98 -1.06
CA LEU A 99 10.05 2.31 -0.39
C LEU A 99 10.39 0.85 -0.06
N ALA A 100 10.76 0.54 1.18
CA ALA A 100 10.88 -0.85 1.62
C ALA A 100 9.49 -1.49 1.78
N VAL A 101 9.27 -2.70 1.26
CA VAL A 101 8.03 -3.46 1.41
C VAL A 101 8.20 -4.74 2.23
N SER A 102 7.16 -5.15 2.95
CA SER A 102 7.12 -6.41 3.69
C SER A 102 5.67 -6.90 3.87
N SER A 103 5.51 -8.15 4.29
CA SER A 103 4.20 -8.68 4.68
C SER A 103 4.29 -9.45 6.00
N ARG A 104 3.19 -9.44 6.75
CA ARG A 104 2.93 -10.30 7.92
C ARG A 104 1.80 -11.30 7.69
N THR A 105 1.22 -11.30 6.50
CA THR A 105 0.24 -12.30 6.07
C THR A 105 0.94 -13.33 5.18
N ASP A 106 0.22 -14.39 4.81
CA ASP A 106 0.71 -15.38 3.83
C ASP A 106 0.75 -14.79 2.40
N ASN A 107 0.08 -13.66 2.17
CA ASN A 107 0.06 -12.94 0.90
C ASN A 107 1.26 -11.99 0.79
N ALA A 108 1.86 -11.93 -0.38
CA ALA A 108 2.98 -11.04 -0.63
C ALA A 108 2.55 -9.58 -0.86
N LEU A 109 3.42 -8.65 -0.48
CA LEU A 109 3.44 -7.27 -0.96
C LEU A 109 4.77 -7.03 -1.68
N ASN A 110 4.71 -6.79 -2.98
CA ASN A 110 5.86 -6.58 -3.85
C ASN A 110 5.89 -5.13 -4.35
N LYS A 111 7.03 -4.72 -4.89
CA LYS A 111 7.22 -3.50 -5.68
C LYS A 111 8.08 -3.84 -6.90
#